data_AF-A0A9E2EIN9-F1
#
_entry.id   AF-A0A9E2EIN9-F1
#
_cell.length_a   1.000
_cell.length_b   1.000
_cell.length_c   1.000
_cell.angle_alpha   90.00
_cell.angle_beta   90.00
_cell.angle_gamma   90.00
#
_symmetry.space_group_name_H-M   'P 1'
#
loop_
_entity.id
_entity.type
_entity.pdbx_description
1 polymer ?
#
loop_
_entity_poly.entity_id
_entity_poly.type
_entity_poly.pdbx_seq_one_letter_code
_entity_poly.pdbx_strand_id
1 'polypeptide(L)'
;MRNLILLLLCSVSMLGTLMAQNLLFNGDFETGDLTGWNPGADAAINVNVFNEFAPMPQPANGSRALKIFGRFNGVQNDNLMFQEHLVSPGDQIDASVEMFHPSSGLDNLEFKANVAFMRLGFFDAGGAEIDPGIAGVNSDLFSGLNAGDTWTPFNISATAPAGAVTVQYFLFFIQPLNESGAVFYDNAVLRNITEEQAAAIPTMSQWALMILGLIMVSIAVVFIKRRVYA
;
A
#
# COMPACT_ATOMS: atom_id res chain seq x y z
N MET A 1 47.17 -7.00 12.82
CA MET A 1 46.36 -7.36 11.63
C MET A 1 44.89 -7.64 11.98
N ARG A 2 44.57 -8.39 13.04
CA ARG A 2 43.19 -8.63 13.49
C ARG A 2 42.40 -7.35 13.84
N ASN A 3 43.09 -6.35 14.38
CA ASN A 3 42.45 -5.09 14.83
C ASN A 3 42.22 -4.07 13.70
N LEU A 4 42.93 -4.19 12.57
CA LEU A 4 42.73 -3.29 11.41
C LEU A 4 41.57 -3.78 10.53
N ILE A 5 41.35 -5.10 10.48
CA ILE A 5 40.19 -5.72 9.82
C ILE A 5 38.92 -5.49 10.63
N LEU A 6 38.98 -5.54 11.98
CA LEU A 6 37.82 -5.22 12.83
C LEU A 6 37.40 -3.75 12.76
N LEU A 7 38.33 -2.81 12.59
CA LEU A 7 38.00 -1.38 12.45
C LEU A 7 37.32 -1.09 11.09
N LEU A 8 37.69 -1.81 10.04
CA LEU A 8 37.11 -1.67 8.70
C LEU A 8 35.72 -2.34 8.57
N LEU A 9 35.46 -3.39 9.36
CA LEU A 9 34.13 -4.02 9.45
C LEU A 9 33.15 -3.20 10.32
N CYS A 10 33.63 -2.35 11.22
CA CYS A 10 32.77 -1.55 12.10
C CYS A 10 32.25 -0.25 11.44
N SER A 11 32.89 0.21 10.35
CA SER A 11 32.40 1.32 9.52
C SER A 11 31.28 0.93 8.55
N VAL A 12 30.87 -0.33 8.52
CA VAL A 12 29.58 -0.77 7.91
C VAL A 12 28.52 -0.73 9.01
N SER A 13 28.37 0.41 9.68
CA SER A 13 27.37 0.61 10.74
C SER A 13 26.08 1.13 10.12
N MET A 14 25.02 0.34 10.28
CA MET A 14 23.62 0.77 10.29
C MET A 14 23.10 1.41 9.00
N LEU A 15 22.95 0.60 7.95
CA LEU A 15 21.82 0.82 7.02
C LEU A 15 20.55 0.38 7.75
N GLY A 16 19.98 1.28 8.55
CA GLY A 16 18.57 1.17 8.90
C GLY A 16 17.77 1.56 7.67
N THR A 17 16.98 0.63 7.12
CA THR A 17 16.02 0.98 6.07
C THR A 17 15.00 1.94 6.68
N LEU A 18 15.04 3.21 6.29
CA LEU A 18 13.94 4.14 6.55
C LEU A 18 12.77 3.67 5.69
N MET A 19 11.81 2.97 6.30
CA MET A 19 10.54 2.64 5.64
C MET A 19 9.70 3.92 5.63
N ALA A 20 9.11 4.26 4.48
CA ALA A 20 8.17 5.37 4.41
C ALA A 20 6.99 5.18 5.38
N GLN A 21 6.60 6.25 6.07
CA GLN A 21 5.46 6.26 6.98
C GLN A 21 4.15 6.08 6.20
N ASN A 22 3.17 5.39 6.79
CA ASN A 22 1.81 5.39 6.27
C ASN A 22 1.22 6.81 6.32
N LEU A 23 0.84 7.32 5.15
CA LEU A 23 0.23 8.63 4.96
C LEU A 23 -1.24 8.64 5.38
N LEU A 24 -1.94 7.50 5.29
CA LEU A 24 -3.34 7.40 5.67
C LEU A 24 -3.49 7.61 7.17
N PHE A 25 -4.45 8.46 7.55
CA PHE A 25 -4.91 8.53 8.93
C PHE A 25 -5.89 7.38 9.19
N ASN A 26 -5.79 6.67 10.32
CA ASN A 26 -6.77 5.61 10.66
C ASN A 26 -6.93 4.56 9.53
N GLY A 27 -5.81 4.12 8.95
CA GLY A 27 -5.80 3.09 7.90
C GLY A 27 -6.12 1.68 8.39
N ASP A 28 -5.96 1.45 9.70
CA ASP A 28 -6.34 0.24 10.43
C ASP A 28 -7.75 0.34 11.07
N PHE A 29 -8.44 1.48 10.90
CA PHE A 29 -9.80 1.71 11.40
C PHE A 29 -9.99 1.61 12.92
N GLU A 30 -8.91 1.60 13.71
CA GLU A 30 -8.94 1.40 15.16
C GLU A 30 -9.44 2.62 15.95
N THR A 31 -9.57 3.79 15.32
CA THR A 31 -10.15 4.99 15.99
C THR A 31 -11.62 4.81 16.39
N GLY A 32 -12.32 3.84 15.80
CA GLY A 32 -13.73 3.57 16.09
C GLY A 32 -14.71 4.35 15.22
N ASP A 33 -14.22 5.20 14.32
CA ASP A 33 -15.01 5.93 13.35
C ASP A 33 -14.26 6.11 12.02
N LEU A 34 -14.86 6.85 11.09
CA LEU A 34 -14.29 7.13 9.77
C LEU A 34 -13.40 8.39 9.77
N THR A 35 -12.83 8.79 10.92
CA THR A 35 -11.95 9.96 10.96
C THR A 35 -10.84 9.83 9.92
N GLY A 36 -10.63 10.89 9.15
CA GLY A 36 -9.67 10.94 8.03
C GLY A 36 -10.23 10.47 6.69
N TRP A 37 -11.31 9.68 6.70
CA TRP A 37 -11.91 9.12 5.48
C TRP A 37 -13.12 9.92 5.00
N ASN A 38 -13.14 10.24 3.72
CA ASN A 38 -14.24 10.91 3.05
C ASN A 38 -15.12 9.89 2.32
N PRO A 39 -16.45 9.92 2.51
CA PRO A 39 -17.33 9.13 1.68
C PRO A 39 -17.39 9.73 0.28
N GLY A 40 -17.51 8.87 -0.73
CA GLY A 40 -17.98 9.31 -2.04
C GLY A 40 -19.36 9.96 -1.93
N ALA A 41 -19.74 10.78 -2.92
CA ALA A 41 -21.02 11.50 -2.93
C ALA A 41 -22.24 10.59 -2.66
N ASP A 42 -22.11 9.30 -2.97
CA ASP A 42 -23.13 8.28 -2.76
C ASP A 42 -22.84 7.30 -1.58
N ALA A 43 -21.70 7.36 -0.91
CA ALA A 43 -21.25 6.30 -0.01
C ALA A 43 -21.72 6.44 1.46
N ALA A 44 -22.17 7.62 1.89
CA ALA A 44 -22.37 7.94 3.30
C ALA A 44 -23.42 7.09 4.05
N ILE A 45 -24.23 6.28 3.35
CA ILE A 45 -25.32 5.48 3.94
C ILE A 45 -24.95 4.00 4.16
N ASN A 46 -23.98 3.45 3.41
CA ASN A 46 -23.67 2.01 3.41
C ASN A 46 -22.21 1.70 3.74
N VAL A 47 -21.59 2.62 4.47
CA VAL A 47 -20.25 2.47 5.02
C VAL A 47 -20.37 2.52 6.53
N ASN A 48 -19.81 1.53 7.21
CA ASN A 48 -19.73 1.53 8.67
C ASN A 48 -18.36 1.02 9.11
N VAL A 49 -17.80 1.60 10.17
CA VAL A 49 -16.72 0.95 10.91
C VAL A 49 -17.34 -0.18 11.70
N PHE A 50 -16.98 -1.40 11.33
CA PHE A 50 -17.49 -2.62 11.92
C PHE A 50 -16.71 -2.95 13.20
N ASN A 51 -17.42 -3.29 14.26
CA ASN A 51 -16.88 -3.71 15.54
C ASN A 51 -17.69 -4.93 16.00
N GLU A 52 -17.50 -6.09 15.36
CA GLU A 52 -18.24 -7.29 15.75
C GLU A 52 -17.29 -8.40 16.19
N PHE A 53 -17.27 -8.59 17.51
CA PHE A 53 -16.81 -9.81 18.14
C PHE A 53 -17.73 -10.96 17.76
N ALA A 54 -17.20 -11.84 16.91
CA ALA A 54 -17.58 -13.24 16.75
C ALA A 54 -19.06 -13.56 16.33
N PRO A 55 -19.24 -14.55 15.44
CA PRO A 55 -18.21 -15.52 15.08
C PRO A 55 -17.33 -15.11 13.91
N MET A 56 -17.66 -14.13 13.06
CA MET A 56 -16.78 -13.55 12.01
C MET A 56 -17.44 -12.32 11.37
N PRO A 57 -16.65 -11.44 10.69
CA PRO A 57 -15.19 -11.46 10.56
C PRO A 57 -14.45 -11.10 11.86
N GLN A 58 -13.30 -11.74 12.09
CA GLN A 58 -12.28 -11.14 12.96
C GLN A 58 -11.53 -10.08 12.13
N PRO A 59 -11.32 -8.87 12.64
CA PRO A 59 -10.45 -7.86 12.04
C PRO A 59 -9.08 -8.43 11.67
N ALA A 60 -8.44 -7.93 10.61
CA ALA A 60 -7.10 -8.38 10.21
C ALA A 60 -6.07 -7.98 11.27
N ASN A 61 -6.28 -6.81 11.87
CA ASN A 61 -5.53 -6.30 13.01
C ASN A 61 -6.50 -5.65 14.01
N GLY A 62 -6.10 -5.59 15.28
CA GLY A 62 -6.86 -4.89 16.31
C GLY A 62 -8.27 -5.45 16.53
N SER A 63 -9.25 -4.56 16.50
CA SER A 63 -10.63 -4.81 16.90
C SER A 63 -11.66 -4.31 15.90
N ARG A 64 -11.24 -3.65 14.81
CA ARG A 64 -12.13 -2.97 13.88
C ARG A 64 -11.70 -3.14 12.43
N ALA A 65 -12.68 -3.06 11.55
CA ALA A 65 -12.44 -3.02 10.11
C ALA A 65 -13.52 -2.16 9.45
N LEU A 66 -13.23 -1.62 8.26
CA LEU A 66 -14.21 -0.90 7.47
C LEU A 66 -15.11 -1.88 6.72
N LYS A 67 -16.43 -1.78 6.86
CA LYS A 67 -17.40 -2.52 6.03
C LYS A 67 -18.02 -1.59 5.00
N ILE A 68 -18.00 -2.00 3.73
CA ILE A 68 -18.72 -1.34 2.63
C ILE A 68 -19.65 -2.35 1.95
N PHE A 69 -20.89 -1.95 1.68
CA PHE A 69 -21.89 -2.76 0.99
C PHE A 69 -22.80 -1.89 0.12
N GLY A 70 -23.66 -2.53 -0.69
CA GLY A 70 -24.54 -1.85 -1.64
C GLY A 70 -25.84 -1.33 -1.03
N ARG A 71 -26.62 -0.61 -1.84
CA ARG A 71 -27.91 0.02 -1.51
C ARG A 71 -29.12 -0.89 -1.75
N PHE A 72 -28.95 -1.97 -2.53
CA PHE A 72 -30.01 -2.91 -2.88
C PHE A 72 -31.22 -2.25 -3.58
N ASN A 73 -30.97 -1.34 -4.54
CA ASN A 73 -32.00 -0.56 -5.23
C ASN A 73 -32.36 -1.06 -6.66
N GLY A 74 -31.82 -2.19 -7.09
CA GLY A 74 -32.13 -2.87 -8.35
C GLY A 74 -31.34 -2.39 -9.56
N VAL A 75 -30.42 -1.42 -9.36
CA VAL A 75 -29.52 -0.88 -10.38
C VAL A 75 -28.09 -0.81 -9.83
N GLN A 76 -27.11 -0.55 -10.69
CA GLN A 76 -25.73 -0.40 -10.24
C GLN A 76 -25.64 0.72 -9.19
N ASN A 77 -25.06 0.39 -8.05
CA ASN A 77 -24.89 1.31 -6.93
C ASN A 77 -23.53 1.09 -6.27
N ASP A 78 -22.62 2.01 -6.57
CA ASP A 78 -21.24 1.91 -6.13
C ASP A 78 -21.07 2.73 -4.85
N ASN A 79 -20.34 2.18 -3.88
CA ASN A 79 -19.97 2.88 -2.65
C ASN A 79 -18.45 2.92 -2.55
N LEU A 80 -17.94 4.00 -1.97
CA LEU A 80 -16.50 4.19 -1.83
C LEU A 80 -16.14 5.05 -0.62
N MET A 81 -14.93 4.86 -0.12
CA MET A 81 -14.27 5.77 0.82
C MET A 81 -12.92 6.18 0.27
N PHE A 82 -12.48 7.40 0.58
CA PHE A 82 -11.17 7.87 0.14
C PHE A 82 -10.48 8.82 1.13
N GLN A 83 -9.15 8.86 1.06
CA GLN A 83 -8.34 9.94 1.63
C GLN A 83 -7.54 10.62 0.54
N GLU A 84 -7.25 11.89 0.74
CA GLU A 84 -6.46 12.70 -0.18
C GLU A 84 -5.15 13.13 0.50
N HIS A 85 -4.06 13.05 -0.26
CA HIS A 85 -2.74 13.50 0.18
C HIS A 85 -2.05 14.31 -0.90
N LEU A 86 -1.22 15.27 -0.48
CA LEU A 86 -0.39 16.06 -1.39
C LEU A 86 0.70 15.18 -2.00
N VAL A 87 0.95 15.38 -3.29
CA VAL A 87 2.05 14.77 -4.04
C VAL A 87 2.67 15.78 -4.99
N SER A 88 3.91 15.52 -5.37
CA SER A 88 4.60 16.24 -6.44
C SER A 88 4.74 15.34 -7.68
N PRO A 89 4.78 15.91 -8.89
CA PRO A 89 5.07 15.14 -10.09
C PRO A 89 6.38 14.34 -9.96
N GLY A 90 6.34 13.06 -10.32
CA GLY A 90 7.45 12.12 -10.21
C GLY A 90 7.51 11.35 -8.89
N ASP A 91 6.69 11.69 -7.90
CA ASP A 91 6.59 10.93 -6.65
C ASP A 91 6.25 9.46 -6.92
N GLN A 92 6.91 8.56 -6.21
CA GLN A 92 6.66 7.12 -6.25
C GLN A 92 5.72 6.76 -5.12
N ILE A 93 4.50 6.37 -5.47
CA ILE A 93 3.44 6.06 -4.52
C ILE A 93 3.24 4.55 -4.47
N ASP A 94 3.20 4.01 -3.27
CA ASP A 94 2.89 2.62 -2.99
C ASP A 94 1.67 2.52 -2.07
N ALA A 95 0.76 1.61 -2.39
CA ALA A 95 -0.53 1.51 -1.72
C ALA A 95 -0.91 0.04 -1.52
N SER A 96 -1.48 -0.27 -0.35
CA SER A 96 -1.99 -1.60 -0.03
C SER A 96 -3.24 -1.57 0.82
N VAL A 97 -4.00 -2.66 0.78
CA VAL A 97 -5.13 -2.94 1.69
C VAL A 97 -5.36 -4.43 1.78
N GLU A 98 -5.91 -4.89 2.90
CA GLU A 98 -6.43 -6.25 3.01
C GLU A 98 -7.95 -6.23 2.85
N MET A 99 -8.47 -7.17 2.06
CA MET A 99 -9.90 -7.32 1.80
C MET A 99 -10.40 -8.67 2.27
N PHE A 100 -11.62 -8.71 2.79
CA PHE A 100 -12.27 -9.92 3.30
C PHE A 100 -13.74 -9.99 2.90
N HIS A 101 -14.21 -11.21 2.63
CA HIS A 101 -15.62 -11.57 2.70
C HIS A 101 -15.77 -12.90 3.45
N PRO A 102 -16.89 -13.13 4.16
CA PRO A 102 -17.11 -14.41 4.81
C PRO A 102 -17.49 -15.49 3.78
N SER A 103 -17.21 -16.75 4.08
CA SER A 103 -17.63 -17.91 3.25
C SER A 103 -19.13 -18.22 3.32
N SER A 104 -19.87 -17.55 4.20
CA SER A 104 -21.30 -17.77 4.40
C SER A 104 -22.01 -16.52 4.94
N GLY A 105 -23.35 -16.56 4.97
CA GLY A 105 -24.15 -15.44 5.47
C GLY A 105 -24.44 -14.36 4.41
N LEU A 106 -25.01 -13.24 4.88
CA LEU A 106 -25.50 -12.17 4.00
C LEU A 106 -24.36 -11.37 3.36
N ASP A 107 -23.20 -11.31 4.01
CA ASP A 107 -22.05 -10.56 3.53
C ASP A 107 -21.16 -11.35 2.54
N ASN A 108 -21.39 -12.66 2.38
CA ASN A 108 -20.63 -13.51 1.45
C ASN A 108 -20.73 -13.00 0.00
N LEU A 109 -19.64 -13.07 -0.76
CA LEU A 109 -19.59 -12.71 -2.19
C LEU A 109 -19.63 -13.91 -3.15
N GLU A 110 -19.52 -15.15 -2.68
CA GLU A 110 -19.48 -16.34 -3.53
C GLU A 110 -20.70 -16.41 -4.47
N PHE A 111 -20.42 -16.70 -5.75
CA PHE A 111 -21.40 -16.81 -6.83
C PHE A 111 -22.21 -15.53 -7.12
N LYS A 112 -21.64 -14.35 -6.81
CA LYS A 112 -22.27 -13.04 -7.03
C LYS A 112 -21.40 -12.14 -7.88
N ALA A 113 -22.00 -11.09 -8.45
CA ALA A 113 -21.38 -10.10 -9.31
C ALA A 113 -20.86 -8.86 -8.56
N ASN A 114 -21.10 -8.76 -7.24
CA ASN A 114 -20.49 -7.72 -6.41
C ASN A 114 -18.96 -7.86 -6.42
N VAL A 115 -18.26 -6.75 -6.60
CA VAL A 115 -16.78 -6.71 -6.60
C VAL A 115 -16.26 -5.52 -5.80
N ALA A 116 -15.02 -5.60 -5.35
CA ALA A 116 -14.29 -4.53 -4.71
C ALA A 116 -12.89 -4.38 -5.30
N PHE A 117 -12.31 -3.20 -5.15
CA PHE A 117 -10.92 -2.94 -5.49
C PHE A 117 -10.43 -1.67 -4.80
N MET A 118 -9.12 -1.50 -4.75
CA MET A 118 -8.45 -0.27 -4.34
C MET A 118 -8.03 0.51 -5.59
N ARG A 119 -8.04 1.84 -5.52
CA ARG A 119 -7.57 2.69 -6.63
C ARG A 119 -6.74 3.86 -6.12
N LEU A 120 -5.70 4.23 -6.88
CA LEU A 120 -5.05 5.53 -6.80
C LEU A 120 -5.53 6.40 -7.95
N GLY A 121 -5.99 7.62 -7.67
CA GLY A 121 -6.27 8.65 -8.68
C GLY A 121 -5.45 9.90 -8.42
N PHE A 122 -4.89 10.53 -9.45
CA PHE A 122 -4.09 11.75 -9.32
C PHE A 122 -4.85 12.95 -9.84
N PHE A 123 -4.80 14.07 -9.12
CA PHE A 123 -5.57 15.25 -9.44
C PHE A 123 -4.67 16.47 -9.60
N ASP A 124 -5.05 17.34 -10.53
CA ASP A 124 -4.37 18.63 -10.73
C ASP A 124 -4.83 19.68 -9.70
N ALA A 125 -4.22 20.87 -9.75
CA ALA A 125 -4.59 21.99 -8.89
C ALA A 125 -6.04 22.50 -9.07
N GLY A 126 -6.69 22.13 -10.18
CA GLY A 126 -8.09 22.45 -10.47
C GLY A 126 -9.07 21.41 -9.92
N GLY A 127 -8.57 20.32 -9.32
CA GLY A 127 -9.38 19.21 -8.83
C GLY A 127 -9.88 18.28 -9.94
N ALA A 128 -9.33 18.37 -11.16
CA ALA A 128 -9.61 17.42 -12.22
C ALA A 128 -8.69 16.21 -12.08
N GLU A 129 -9.26 15.01 -12.23
CA GLU A 129 -8.45 13.80 -12.30
C GLU A 129 -7.63 13.80 -13.59
N ILE A 130 -6.31 13.67 -13.44
CA ILE A 130 -5.37 13.56 -14.55
C ILE A 130 -5.48 12.15 -15.10
N ASP A 131 -5.68 12.02 -16.41
CA ASP A 131 -5.70 10.76 -17.15
C ASP A 131 -6.45 9.60 -16.43
N PRO A 132 -7.77 9.71 -16.18
CA PRO A 132 -8.52 8.76 -15.34
C PRO A 132 -8.47 7.29 -15.81
N GLY A 133 -8.15 7.05 -17.09
CA GLY A 133 -7.97 5.72 -17.68
C GLY A 133 -6.52 5.22 -17.80
N ILE A 134 -5.51 6.03 -17.43
CA ILE A 134 -4.07 5.71 -17.53
C ILE A 134 -3.30 6.03 -16.24
N ALA A 135 -3.53 7.19 -15.62
CA ALA A 135 -2.89 7.59 -14.36
C ALA A 135 -3.65 7.07 -13.12
N GLY A 136 -4.93 6.71 -13.28
CA GLY A 136 -5.65 5.94 -12.27
C GLY A 136 -5.19 4.48 -12.28
N VAL A 137 -4.60 3.99 -11.19
CA VAL A 137 -4.19 2.58 -11.06
C VAL A 137 -5.14 1.85 -10.13
N ASN A 138 -5.73 0.75 -10.60
CA ASN A 138 -6.60 -0.12 -9.80
C ASN A 138 -5.83 -1.37 -9.37
N SER A 139 -6.17 -1.91 -8.21
CA SER A 139 -5.80 -3.29 -7.87
C SER A 139 -6.56 -4.28 -8.74
N ASP A 140 -6.15 -5.56 -8.68
CA ASP A 140 -7.02 -6.65 -9.10
C ASP A 140 -8.37 -6.60 -8.36
N LEU A 141 -9.40 -7.18 -8.96
CA LEU A 141 -10.73 -7.26 -8.37
C LEU A 141 -10.75 -8.28 -7.22
N PHE A 142 -11.26 -7.86 -6.07
CA PHE A 142 -11.72 -8.75 -5.01
C PHE A 142 -13.19 -9.11 -5.25
N SER A 143 -13.51 -10.39 -5.26
CA SER A 143 -14.82 -10.92 -5.64
C SER A 143 -15.10 -12.24 -4.92
N GLY A 144 -16.25 -12.86 -5.19
CA GLY A 144 -16.54 -14.22 -4.73
C GLY A 144 -15.65 -15.33 -5.29
N LEU A 145 -14.63 -15.00 -6.10
CA LEU A 145 -13.58 -15.93 -6.53
C LEU A 145 -12.41 -15.99 -5.53
N ASN A 146 -12.27 -14.99 -4.66
CA ASN A 146 -11.29 -15.01 -3.60
C ASN A 146 -11.74 -15.98 -2.50
N ALA A 147 -10.79 -16.47 -1.69
CA ALA A 147 -11.12 -17.38 -0.60
C ALA A 147 -11.92 -16.64 0.47
N GLY A 148 -13.11 -17.13 0.79
CA GLY A 148 -13.85 -16.66 1.95
C GLY A 148 -13.08 -16.91 3.26
N ASP A 149 -13.44 -16.16 4.29
CA ASP A 149 -12.85 -16.27 5.63
C ASP A 149 -11.34 -15.99 5.69
N THR A 150 -10.81 -15.30 4.69
CA THR A 150 -9.37 -14.99 4.57
C THR A 150 -9.17 -13.54 4.18
N TRP A 151 -8.37 -12.82 4.97
CA TRP A 151 -7.87 -11.50 4.59
C TRP A 151 -6.87 -11.65 3.44
N THR A 152 -7.21 -11.06 2.31
CA THR A 152 -6.41 -11.13 1.08
C THR A 152 -5.75 -9.77 0.83
N PRO A 153 -4.42 -9.68 0.77
CA PRO A 153 -3.72 -8.43 0.52
C PRO A 153 -3.76 -8.04 -0.96
N PHE A 154 -3.98 -6.76 -1.22
CA PHE A 154 -3.87 -6.13 -2.54
C PHE A 154 -2.88 -4.99 -2.47
N ASN A 155 -2.04 -4.87 -3.50
CA ASN A 155 -1.00 -3.85 -3.57
C ASN A 155 -0.99 -3.24 -4.98
N ILE A 156 -0.77 -1.93 -5.05
CA ILE A 156 -0.54 -1.19 -6.30
C ILE A 156 0.53 -0.14 -6.07
N SER A 157 1.28 0.18 -7.12
CA SER A 157 2.23 1.28 -7.09
C SER A 157 2.04 2.13 -8.35
N ALA A 158 2.27 3.43 -8.22
CA ALA A 158 2.12 4.38 -9.31
C ALA A 158 3.11 5.55 -9.18
N THR A 159 3.46 6.17 -10.30
CA THR A 159 4.23 7.41 -10.31
C THR A 159 3.29 8.59 -10.53
N ALA A 160 3.37 9.62 -9.69
CA ALA A 160 2.58 10.83 -9.83
C ALA A 160 2.88 11.51 -11.18
N PRO A 161 1.88 11.73 -12.05
CA PRO A 161 2.11 12.29 -13.39
C PRO A 161 2.45 13.78 -13.33
N ALA A 162 2.86 14.32 -14.48
CA ALA A 162 3.08 15.75 -14.64
C ALA A 162 1.79 16.54 -14.32
N GLY A 163 1.91 17.58 -13.49
CA GLY A 163 0.79 18.41 -13.09
C GLY A 163 -0.02 17.88 -11.89
N ALA A 164 0.27 16.67 -11.39
CA ALA A 164 -0.36 16.16 -10.18
C ALA A 164 0.01 17.01 -8.96
N VAL A 165 -0.99 17.30 -8.13
CA VAL A 165 -0.86 18.04 -6.86
C VAL A 165 -1.39 17.19 -5.70
N THR A 166 -2.38 16.35 -5.95
CA THR A 166 -2.90 15.39 -4.97
C THR A 166 -3.02 13.99 -5.55
N VAL A 167 -2.93 13.01 -4.66
CA VAL A 167 -3.34 11.63 -4.89
C VAL A 167 -4.51 11.31 -3.97
N GLN A 168 -5.53 10.66 -4.52
CA GLN A 168 -6.63 10.11 -3.75
C GLN A 168 -6.52 8.60 -3.74
N TYR A 169 -6.52 8.05 -2.53
CA TYR A 169 -6.57 6.61 -2.26
C TYR A 169 -8.01 6.21 -2.05
N PHE A 170 -8.55 5.34 -2.91
CA PHE A 170 -9.94 4.93 -2.89
C PHE A 170 -10.09 3.45 -2.52
N LEU A 171 -11.13 3.16 -1.75
CA LEU A 171 -11.65 1.81 -1.52
C LEU A 171 -13.04 1.74 -2.15
N PHE A 172 -13.22 0.87 -3.14
CA PHE A 172 -14.47 0.74 -3.89
C PHE A 172 -15.18 -0.58 -3.59
N PHE A 173 -16.50 -0.50 -3.50
CA PHE A 173 -17.43 -1.62 -3.62
C PHE A 173 -18.45 -1.33 -4.71
N ILE A 174 -18.53 -2.23 -5.69
CA ILE A 174 -19.41 -2.14 -6.86
C ILE A 174 -20.51 -3.18 -6.68
N GLN A 175 -21.77 -2.74 -6.64
CA GLN A 175 -22.93 -3.62 -6.64
C GLN A 175 -23.72 -3.39 -7.94
N PRO A 176 -23.66 -4.31 -8.91
CA PRO A 176 -24.37 -4.15 -10.18
C PRO A 176 -25.90 -4.21 -10.07
N LEU A 177 -26.44 -5.01 -9.13
CA LEU A 177 -27.88 -5.25 -8.96
C LEU A 177 -28.26 -5.31 -7.46
N ASN A 178 -28.95 -6.36 -7.02
CA ASN A 178 -29.47 -6.52 -5.64
C ASN A 178 -28.88 -7.70 -4.88
N GLU A 179 -27.74 -8.20 -5.33
CA GLU A 179 -27.09 -9.32 -4.67
C GLU A 179 -26.58 -8.89 -3.29
N SER A 180 -26.91 -9.67 -2.26
CA SER A 180 -26.36 -9.48 -0.91
C SER A 180 -24.84 -9.58 -0.93
N GLY A 181 -24.16 -8.95 0.01
CA GLY A 181 -22.71 -9.03 0.07
C GLY A 181 -22.10 -7.75 0.60
N ALA A 182 -20.94 -7.90 1.22
CA ALA A 182 -20.15 -6.79 1.71
C ALA A 182 -18.68 -7.14 1.60
N VAL A 183 -17.84 -6.10 1.56
CA VAL A 183 -16.40 -6.26 1.71
C VAL A 183 -15.96 -5.54 2.97
N PHE A 184 -15.06 -6.20 3.68
CA PHE A 184 -14.36 -5.64 4.81
C PHE A 184 -12.95 -5.25 4.35
N TYR A 185 -12.52 -4.05 4.72
CA TYR A 185 -11.19 -3.52 4.45
C TYR A 185 -10.46 -3.26 5.76
N ASP A 186 -9.18 -3.58 5.79
CA ASP A 186 -8.32 -3.36 6.95
C ASP A 186 -6.86 -3.16 6.50
N ASN A 187 -6.02 -2.66 7.40
CA ASN A 187 -4.59 -2.41 7.20
C ASN A 187 -4.30 -1.64 5.91
N ALA A 188 -5.10 -0.60 5.63
CA ALA A 188 -4.90 0.28 4.50
C ALA A 188 -3.60 1.10 4.70
N VAL A 189 -2.76 1.10 3.67
CA VAL A 189 -1.49 1.81 3.66
C VAL A 189 -1.35 2.61 2.37
N LEU A 190 -0.90 3.85 2.50
CA LEU A 190 -0.42 4.69 1.41
C LEU A 190 0.94 5.24 1.80
N ARG A 191 1.94 5.13 0.92
CA ARG A 191 3.30 5.61 1.19
C ARG A 191 3.84 6.36 -0.01
N ASN A 192 4.52 7.46 0.24
CA ASN A 192 5.44 8.05 -0.72
C ASN A 192 6.82 7.45 -0.47
N ILE A 193 7.28 6.62 -1.40
CA ILE A 193 8.53 5.87 -1.31
C ILE A 193 9.65 6.51 -2.15
N THR A 194 9.50 7.75 -2.62
CA THR A 194 10.51 8.44 -3.44
C THR A 194 11.87 8.48 -2.75
N GLU A 195 11.89 8.89 -1.47
CA GLU A 195 13.14 8.97 -0.70
C GLU A 195 13.69 7.59 -0.31
N GLU A 196 12.81 6.63 -0.02
CA GLU A 196 13.18 5.24 0.27
C GLU A 196 13.87 4.59 -0.95
N GLN A 197 13.29 4.77 -2.15
CA GLN A 197 13.89 4.29 -3.39
C GLN A 197 15.19 5.03 -3.73
N ALA A 198 15.27 6.34 -3.48
CA ALA A 198 16.51 7.09 -3.68
C ALA A 198 17.64 6.61 -2.74
N ALA A 199 17.31 6.27 -1.50
CA ALA A 199 18.27 5.73 -0.52
C ALA A 199 18.74 4.30 -0.85
N ALA A 200 17.97 3.53 -1.63
CA ALA A 200 18.38 2.21 -2.12
C ALA A 200 19.52 2.28 -3.17
N ILE A 201 19.75 3.46 -3.78
CA ILE A 201 20.85 3.68 -4.72
C ILE A 201 22.07 4.21 -3.94
N PRO A 202 23.23 3.51 -3.96
CA PRO A 202 24.42 4.04 -3.32
C PRO A 202 24.80 5.40 -3.92
N THR A 203 25.04 6.37 -3.07
CA THR A 203 25.56 7.69 -3.44
C THR A 203 26.94 7.57 -4.10
N MET A 204 27.36 8.58 -4.87
CA MET A 204 28.70 8.59 -5.50
C MET A 204 29.84 8.46 -4.48
N SER A 205 29.67 8.97 -3.26
CA SER A 205 30.63 8.78 -2.17
C SER A 205 30.63 7.35 -1.63
N GLN A 206 29.46 6.69 -1.52
CA GLN A 206 29.36 5.27 -1.17
C GLN A 206 29.97 4.39 -2.26
N TRP A 207 29.73 4.66 -3.55
CA TRP A 207 30.41 4.00 -4.66
C TRP A 207 31.93 4.16 -4.60
N ALA A 208 32.42 5.38 -4.34
CA ALA A 208 33.85 5.65 -4.21
C ALA A 208 34.48 4.84 -3.06
N LEU A 209 33.79 4.72 -1.93
CA LEU A 209 34.23 3.90 -0.81
C LEU A 209 34.20 2.39 -1.12
N MET A 210 33.17 1.91 -1.82
CA MET A 210 33.09 0.51 -2.26
C MET A 210 34.22 0.15 -3.23
N ILE A 211 34.50 1.03 -4.19
CA ILE A 211 35.60 0.87 -5.16
C ILE A 211 36.95 0.90 -4.44
N LEU A 212 37.15 1.84 -3.51
CA LEU A 212 38.37 1.91 -2.71
C LEU A 212 38.58 0.63 -1.88
N GLY A 213 37.52 0.11 -1.26
CA GLY A 213 37.54 -1.17 -0.55
C GLY A 213 37.98 -2.33 -1.45
N LEU A 214 37.41 -2.43 -2.66
CA LEU A 214 37.77 -3.43 -3.67
C LEU A 214 39.24 -3.34 -4.12
N ILE A 215 39.73 -2.12 -4.34
CA ILE A 215 41.13 -1.86 -4.69
C ILE A 215 42.06 -2.31 -3.56
N MET A 216 41.73 -1.96 -2.31
CA MET A 216 42.53 -2.33 -1.15
C MET A 216 42.59 -3.86 -0.94
N VAL A 217 41.48 -4.57 -1.16
CA VAL A 217 41.45 -6.04 -1.11
C VAL A 217 42.32 -6.64 -2.21
N SER A 218 42.24 -6.11 -3.43
CA SER A 218 43.03 -6.60 -4.57
C SER A 218 44.53 -6.40 -4.35
N ILE A 219 44.92 -5.24 -3.82
CA ILE A 219 46.31 -4.95 -3.43
C ILE A 219 46.77 -5.94 -2.35
N ALA A 220 45.97 -6.15 -1.30
CA ALA A 220 46.30 -7.09 -0.23
C ALA A 220 46.51 -8.53 -0.75
N VAL A 221 45.66 -9.01 -1.67
CA VAL A 221 45.80 -10.33 -2.30
C VAL A 221 47.11 -10.44 -3.09
N VAL A 222 47.46 -9.41 -3.88
CA VAL A 222 48.72 -9.40 -4.64
C VAL A 222 49.94 -9.44 -3.71
N PHE A 223 49.93 -8.67 -2.62
CA PHE A 223 51.01 -8.68 -1.64
C PHE A 223 51.15 -10.02 -0.90
N ILE A 224 50.03 -10.67 -0.56
CA ILE A 224 50.04 -12.01 0.04
C ILE A 224 50.61 -13.03 -0.95
N LYS A 225 50.15 -13.02 -2.21
CA LYS A 225 50.67 -13.94 -3.24
C LYS A 225 52.18 -13.78 -3.42
N ARG A 226 52.69 -12.55 -3.50
CA ARG A 226 54.13 -12.29 -3.66
C ARG A 226 54.98 -12.75 -2.48
N ARG A 227 54.44 -12.83 -1.26
CA ARG A 227 55.15 -13.36 -0.08
C ARG A 227 55.15 -14.89 0.03
N VAL A 228 54.22 -15.57 -0.63
CA VAL A 228 54.13 -17.05 -0.61
C VAL A 228 55.06 -17.67 -1.67
N TYR A 229 55.43 -16.91 -2.70
CA TYR A 229 56.28 -17.36 -3.81
C TYR A 229 57.69 -16.72 -3.81
N ALA A 230 58.10 -16.09 -2.70
CA ALA A 230 59.45 -15.57 -2.47
C ALA A 230 60.10 -16.34 -1.32
#